data_AF-A0A8J7AQ64-F1
#
_entry.id   AF-A0A8J7AQ64-F1
#
_cell.length_a   1.000
_cell.length_b   1.000
_cell.length_c   1.000
_cell.angle_alpha   90.00
_cell.angle_beta   90.00
_cell.angle_gamma   90.00
#
_symmetry.space_group_name_H-M   'P 1'
#
loop_
_entity.id
_entity.type
_entity.pdbx_description
1 polymer ?
#
loop_
_entity_poly.entity_id
_entity_poly.type
_entity_poly.pdbx_seq_one_letter_code
_entity_poly.pdbx_strand_id
1 'polypeptide(L)'
;MCCRTVALSQYNGRRAESDGLPVEESGESKTPKKLLETDTIFDNLHRHSERPNDGSIRRLSMDCKATVRLGDYSRGGKTRGNHQASDHDMGCTEKYIPCGIVDEDSGALHIHFGSSYKTSDFMVDTIQQWWKSLTPAQQQTTQQINTPDSF
;
A
#
# COMPACT_ATOMS: atom_id res chain seq x y z
N MET A 1 -35.00 9.45 49.96
CA MET A 1 -34.79 8.01 49.68
C MET A 1 -35.40 7.68 48.33
N CYS A 2 -34.56 7.38 47.33
CA CYS A 2 -34.95 6.65 46.12
C CYS A 2 -33.64 6.09 45.52
N CYS A 3 -33.24 4.90 45.96
CA CYS A 3 -32.14 4.14 45.38
C CYS A 3 -32.62 3.57 44.04
N ARG A 4 -32.10 4.06 42.92
CA ARG A 4 -32.19 3.36 41.63
C ARG A 4 -31.04 2.37 41.55
N THR A 5 -31.35 1.10 41.81
CA THR A 5 -30.46 -0.03 41.54
C THR A 5 -30.33 -0.18 40.02
N VAL A 6 -29.13 0.03 39.47
CA VAL A 6 -28.81 -0.31 38.08
C VAL A 6 -28.36 -1.78 38.09
N ALA A 7 -29.09 -2.63 37.37
CA ALA A 7 -28.74 -4.04 37.23
C ALA A 7 -27.44 -4.18 36.44
N LEU A 8 -26.40 -4.72 37.08
CA LEU A 8 -25.19 -5.19 36.42
C LEU A 8 -25.53 -6.44 35.60
N SER A 9 -25.57 -6.29 34.27
CA SER A 9 -25.59 -7.43 33.35
C SER A 9 -24.23 -8.14 33.42
N GLN A 10 -24.20 -9.35 33.99
CA GLN A 10 -23.02 -10.21 33.96
C GLN A 10 -22.94 -10.89 32.59
N TYR A 11 -21.95 -10.50 31.79
CA TYR A 11 -21.68 -11.10 30.49
C TYR A 11 -20.86 -12.38 30.69
N ASN A 12 -21.54 -13.54 30.75
CA ASN A 12 -20.87 -14.84 30.75
C ASN A 12 -20.48 -15.19 29.30
N GLY A 13 -19.19 -15.06 28.98
CA GLY A 13 -18.59 -15.27 27.66
C GLY A 13 -18.60 -16.71 27.14
N ARG A 14 -19.76 -17.37 27.09
CA ARG A 14 -19.97 -18.61 26.34
C ARG A 14 -20.89 -18.33 25.17
N ARG A 15 -20.31 -17.95 24.04
CA ARG A 15 -21.01 -17.98 22.76
C ARG A 15 -21.22 -19.46 22.41
N ALA A 16 -22.47 -19.89 22.26
CA ALA A 16 -22.75 -21.19 21.66
C ALA A 16 -22.18 -21.18 20.23
N GLU A 17 -21.27 -22.09 19.96
CA GLU A 17 -20.78 -22.36 18.61
C GLU A 17 -21.94 -22.96 17.84
N SER A 18 -22.38 -22.30 16.77
CA SER A 18 -23.39 -22.86 15.88
C SER A 18 -22.74 -23.93 15.04
N ASP A 19 -23.27 -25.15 15.06
CA ASP A 19 -22.91 -26.18 14.07
C ASP A 19 -23.15 -25.59 12.67
N GLY A 20 -22.05 -25.40 11.94
CA GLY A 20 -22.10 -24.88 10.58
C GLY A 20 -22.98 -25.75 9.69
N LEU A 21 -23.69 -25.12 8.76
CA LEU A 21 -24.39 -25.85 7.71
C LEU A 21 -23.36 -26.65 6.88
N PRO A 22 -23.71 -27.86 6.41
CA PRO A 22 -22.80 -28.66 5.59
C PRO A 22 -22.37 -27.85 4.37
N VAL A 23 -21.07 -27.85 4.13
CA VAL A 23 -20.48 -27.27 2.92
C VAL A 23 -20.94 -28.13 1.75
N GLU A 24 -21.82 -27.59 0.92
CA GLU A 24 -22.08 -28.14 -0.41
C GLU A 24 -20.76 -28.09 -1.18
N GLU A 25 -20.20 -29.26 -1.51
CA GLU A 25 -19.06 -29.34 -2.44
C GLU A 25 -19.51 -28.82 -3.79
N SER A 26 -19.24 -27.52 -4.04
CA SER A 26 -19.29 -26.98 -5.38
C SER A 26 -18.27 -27.74 -6.21
N GLY A 27 -18.75 -28.55 -7.17
CA GLY A 27 -17.87 -29.29 -8.07
C GLY A 27 -16.88 -28.34 -8.72
N GLU A 28 -15.59 -28.52 -8.41
CA GLU A 28 -14.51 -27.76 -9.03
C GLU A 28 -14.54 -28.13 -10.53
N SER A 29 -15.03 -27.22 -11.36
CA SER A 29 -14.86 -27.35 -12.80
C SER A 29 -13.37 -27.46 -13.04
N LYS A 30 -12.91 -28.61 -13.54
CA LYS A 30 -11.51 -28.84 -13.93
C LYS A 30 -11.19 -28.03 -15.20
N THR A 31 -11.23 -26.71 -15.09
CA THR A 31 -10.64 -25.80 -16.04
C THR A 31 -9.14 -25.79 -15.75
N PRO A 32 -8.26 -26.06 -16.73
CA PRO A 32 -6.82 -25.99 -16.49
C PRO A 32 -6.49 -24.56 -16.02
N LYS A 33 -5.93 -24.44 -14.81
CA LYS A 33 -5.60 -23.17 -14.14
C LYS A 33 -4.54 -22.35 -14.89
N LYS A 34 -3.92 -22.91 -15.93
CA LYS A 34 -2.86 -22.28 -16.72
C LYS A 34 -2.97 -22.71 -18.18
N LEU A 35 -3.00 -21.74 -19.09
CA LEU A 35 -2.95 -21.98 -20.54
C LEU A 35 -1.49 -22.13 -20.97
N LEU A 36 -1.23 -22.93 -22.00
CA LEU A 36 0.14 -23.14 -22.51
C LEU A 36 0.79 -21.83 -22.98
N GLU A 37 -0.02 -20.89 -23.44
CA GLU A 37 0.39 -19.56 -23.93
C GLU A 37 0.85 -18.62 -22.81
N THR A 38 0.49 -18.90 -21.55
CA THR A 38 0.82 -18.06 -20.40
C THR A 38 2.33 -17.92 -20.21
N ASP A 39 3.08 -19.00 -20.35
CA ASP A 39 4.53 -18.97 -20.18
C ASP A 39 5.21 -18.14 -21.29
N THR A 40 4.73 -18.26 -22.53
CA THR A 40 5.19 -17.44 -23.66
C THR A 40 4.93 -15.94 -23.46
N ILE A 41 3.80 -15.58 -22.83
CA ILE A 41 3.49 -14.18 -22.50
C ILE A 41 4.50 -13.63 -21.49
N PHE A 42 4.77 -14.35 -20.40
CA PHE A 42 5.73 -13.92 -19.39
C PHE A 42 7.16 -13.84 -19.94
N ASP A 43 7.57 -14.78 -20.80
CA ASP A 43 8.87 -14.72 -21.48
C ASP A 43 9.02 -13.48 -22.36
N ASN A 44 7.94 -13.08 -23.05
CA ASN A 44 7.93 -11.87 -23.87
C ASN A 44 8.00 -10.60 -23.02
N LEU A 45 7.30 -10.57 -21.88
CA LEU A 45 7.35 -9.46 -20.93
C LEU A 45 8.73 -9.31 -20.32
N HIS A 46 9.35 -10.43 -19.91
CA HIS A 46 10.71 -10.45 -19.40
C HIS A 46 11.71 -9.96 -20.44
N ARG A 47 11.60 -10.46 -21.68
CA ARG A 47 12.44 -9.96 -22.78
C ARG A 47 12.25 -8.47 -23.04
N HIS A 48 11.05 -7.92 -22.82
CA HIS A 48 10.79 -6.50 -22.96
C HIS A 48 11.39 -5.67 -21.81
N SER A 49 11.30 -6.15 -20.57
CA SER A 49 11.88 -5.47 -19.41
C SER A 49 13.41 -5.50 -19.39
N GLU A 50 14.04 -6.52 -19.98
CA GLU A 50 15.50 -6.63 -20.07
C GLU A 50 16.12 -5.83 -21.23
N ARG A 51 15.31 -5.18 -22.08
CA ARG A 51 15.86 -4.43 -23.22
C ARG A 51 16.75 -3.29 -22.72
N PRO A 52 17.97 -3.15 -23.27
CA PRO A 52 18.84 -2.04 -22.91
C PRO A 52 18.15 -0.74 -23.29
N ASN A 53 18.03 0.13 -22.29
CA ASN A 53 17.48 1.45 -22.42
C ASN A 53 18.62 2.41 -22.76
N ASP A 54 18.43 3.23 -23.78
CA ASP A 54 19.38 4.27 -24.21
C ASP A 54 19.36 5.52 -23.30
N GLY A 55 18.57 5.46 -22.22
CA GLY A 55 18.37 6.53 -21.25
C GLY A 55 17.24 7.48 -21.64
N SER A 56 16.59 7.27 -22.80
CA SER A 56 15.44 8.07 -23.23
C SER A 56 14.14 7.66 -22.54
N ILE A 57 14.03 6.40 -22.15
CA ILE A 57 12.90 5.88 -21.38
C ILE A 57 13.31 5.91 -19.90
N ARG A 58 12.38 6.12 -18.96
CA ARG A 58 12.63 5.85 -17.53
C ARG A 58 11.63 4.86 -17.02
N ARG A 59 12.12 3.83 -16.35
CA ARG A 59 11.29 2.81 -15.70
C ARG A 59 11.10 3.20 -14.24
N LEU A 60 9.88 3.53 -13.87
CA LEU A 60 9.53 3.96 -12.52
C LEU A 60 8.53 3.01 -11.89
N SER A 61 8.82 2.52 -10.70
CA SER A 61 7.81 1.92 -9.83
C SER A 61 7.30 2.97 -8.85
N MET A 62 5.98 2.98 -8.63
CA MET A 62 5.32 3.92 -7.75
C MET A 62 4.40 3.19 -6.79
N ASP A 63 4.57 3.42 -5.48
CA ASP A 63 3.67 2.88 -4.46
C ASP A 63 3.33 3.94 -3.41
N CYS A 64 2.07 3.94 -2.99
CA CYS A 64 1.61 4.74 -1.87
C CYS A 64 1.38 3.81 -0.68
N LYS A 65 2.17 3.98 0.38
CA LYS A 65 2.05 3.17 1.59
C LYS A 65 0.82 3.55 2.42
N ALA A 66 0.58 2.78 3.47
CA ALA A 66 -0.45 3.04 4.47
C ALA A 66 -0.25 4.42 5.13
N THR A 67 -1.37 5.09 5.39
CA THR A 67 -1.41 6.37 6.07
C THR A 67 -0.79 6.28 7.46
N VAL A 68 0.17 7.17 7.72
CA VAL A 68 0.85 7.35 8.99
C VAL A 68 0.15 8.45 9.76
N ARG A 69 -0.37 8.12 10.95
CA ARG A 69 -0.87 9.10 11.91
C ARG A 69 0.31 9.74 12.62
N LEU A 70 0.40 11.07 12.61
CA LEU A 70 1.44 11.80 13.35
C LEU A 70 0.93 12.17 14.73
N GLY A 71 1.74 11.92 15.75
CA GLY A 71 1.43 12.16 17.17
C GLY A 71 1.75 10.94 18.05
N ASP A 72 1.42 11.04 19.34
CA ASP A 72 1.68 10.00 20.34
C ASP A 72 0.70 8.83 20.23
N TYR A 73 0.61 8.22 19.05
CA TYR A 73 -0.28 7.10 18.76
C TYR A 73 0.47 5.77 18.82
N SER A 74 -0.01 4.85 19.65
CA SER A 74 0.48 3.47 19.66
C SER A 74 -0.11 2.70 18.49
N ARG A 75 0.68 1.80 17.88
CA ARG A 75 0.21 0.81 16.89
C ARG A 75 0.27 -0.61 17.41
N GLY A 76 0.16 -0.78 18.74
CA GLY A 76 0.26 -2.09 19.40
C GLY A 76 1.69 -2.64 19.50
N GLY A 77 2.71 -1.79 19.33
CA GLY A 77 4.11 -2.14 19.53
C GLY A 77 4.50 -2.15 21.01
N LYS A 78 5.51 -2.96 21.37
CA LYS A 78 6.10 -2.96 22.73
C LYS A 78 7.38 -2.11 22.73
N THR A 79 7.43 -1.10 23.59
CA THR A 79 8.62 -0.26 23.82
C THR A 79 9.43 -0.79 25.00
N ARG A 80 10.77 -0.67 24.95
CA ARG A 80 11.69 -1.08 26.03
C ARG A 80 11.74 -0.08 27.22
N GLY A 81 10.88 0.94 27.24
CA GLY A 81 10.85 1.97 28.28
C GLY A 81 9.43 2.47 28.57
N ASN A 82 9.30 3.39 29.53
CA ASN A 82 8.01 3.89 30.04
C ASN A 82 7.39 4.99 29.15
N HIS A 83 7.42 4.83 27.83
CA HIS A 83 6.83 5.80 26.92
C HIS A 83 5.31 5.64 26.91
N GLN A 84 4.59 6.69 27.32
CA GLN A 84 3.14 6.72 27.29
C GLN A 84 2.68 7.12 25.89
N ALA A 85 1.87 6.27 25.26
CA ALA A 85 1.26 6.54 23.98
C ALA A 85 -0.26 6.34 24.10
N SER A 86 -1.01 7.11 23.34
CA SER A 86 -2.46 6.96 23.22
C SER A 86 -2.76 5.70 22.40
N ASP A 87 -3.37 4.71 23.04
CA ASP A 87 -3.76 3.44 22.42
C ASP A 87 -5.06 3.55 21.60
N HIS A 88 -5.75 4.69 21.72
CA HIS A 88 -7.02 4.94 21.06
C HIS A 88 -6.95 6.15 20.14
N ASP A 89 -7.47 5.97 18.92
CA ASP A 89 -7.52 6.97 17.86
C ASP A 89 -8.71 7.94 18.07
N MET A 90 -8.62 8.80 19.07
CA MET A 90 -9.68 9.74 19.45
C MET A 90 -9.71 11.02 18.58
N GLY A 91 -9.45 10.90 17.28
CA GLY A 91 -9.50 12.03 16.34
C GLY A 91 -8.13 12.56 15.91
N CYS A 92 -7.30 11.68 15.34
CA CYS A 92 -6.04 12.07 14.71
C CYS A 92 -6.24 13.19 13.69
N THR A 93 -5.74 14.38 14.04
CA THR A 93 -5.87 15.63 13.28
C THR A 93 -4.94 15.65 12.06
N GLU A 94 -3.77 15.04 12.17
CA GLU A 94 -2.71 15.12 11.16
C GLU A 94 -2.26 13.72 10.71
N LYS A 95 -2.40 13.47 9.41
CA LYS A 95 -2.12 12.19 8.77
C LYS A 95 -1.27 12.43 7.54
N TYR A 96 -0.28 11.56 7.35
CA TYR A 96 0.61 11.61 6.21
C TYR A 96 0.58 10.32 5.42
N ILE A 97 0.60 10.41 4.11
CA ILE A 97 0.68 9.26 3.21
C ILE A 97 2.05 9.30 2.56
N PRO A 98 2.93 8.32 2.85
CA PRO A 98 4.18 8.18 2.13
C PRO A 98 3.89 7.65 0.73
N CYS A 99 4.34 8.36 -0.30
CA CYS A 99 4.39 7.89 -1.68
C CYS A 99 5.86 7.76 -2.10
N GLY A 100 6.25 6.57 -2.51
CA GLY A 100 7.57 6.26 -3.02
C GLY A 100 7.56 6.16 -4.54
N ILE A 101 8.55 6.77 -5.18
CA ILE A 101 8.90 6.57 -6.59
C ILE A 101 10.32 5.98 -6.62
N VAL A 102 10.51 4.85 -7.28
CA VAL A 102 11.83 4.24 -7.50
C VAL A 102 12.14 4.28 -8.98
N ASP A 103 13.31 4.81 -9.33
CA ASP A 103 13.90 4.67 -10.67
C ASP A 103 14.61 3.31 -10.74
N GLU A 104 14.13 2.41 -11.60
CA GLU A 104 14.64 1.03 -11.68
C GLU A 104 15.99 0.93 -12.39
N ASP A 105 16.32 1.90 -13.23
CA ASP A 105 17.59 1.93 -13.95
C ASP A 105 18.74 2.31 -13.01
N SER A 106 18.48 3.21 -12.06
CA SER A 106 19.48 3.71 -11.10
C SER A 106 19.33 3.17 -9.67
N GLY A 107 18.18 2.62 -9.32
CA GLY A 107 17.81 2.25 -7.95
C GLY A 107 17.51 3.43 -7.03
N ALA A 108 17.39 4.65 -7.57
CA ALA A 108 17.16 5.85 -6.77
C ALA A 108 15.72 5.89 -6.23
N LEU A 109 15.58 5.98 -4.91
CA LEU A 109 14.30 6.08 -4.21
C LEU A 109 13.98 7.52 -3.81
N HIS A 110 12.82 7.99 -4.21
CA HIS A 110 12.26 9.29 -3.85
C HIS A 110 10.99 9.07 -3.03
N ILE A 111 10.92 9.65 -1.83
CA ILE A 111 9.75 9.54 -0.96
C ILE A 111 9.15 10.92 -0.75
N HIS A 112 7.88 11.05 -1.07
CA HIS A 112 7.08 12.24 -0.81
C HIS A 112 6.04 11.94 0.28
N PHE A 113 5.90 12.87 1.23
CA PHE A 113 4.94 12.77 2.34
C PHE A 113 3.80 13.77 2.10
N GLY A 114 2.66 13.28 1.62
CA GLY A 114 1.46 14.11 1.47
C GLY A 114 0.62 14.15 2.72
N SER A 115 0.07 15.32 3.06
CA SER A 115 -0.90 15.51 4.14
C SER A 115 -2.35 15.17 3.75
N SER A 116 -2.60 14.85 2.47
CA SER A 116 -3.93 14.57 1.91
C SER A 116 -4.18 13.06 1.72
N TYR A 117 -5.41 12.72 1.33
CA TYR A 117 -5.78 11.38 0.88
C TYR A 117 -5.05 10.99 -0.42
N LYS A 118 -5.08 9.70 -0.77
CA LYS A 118 -4.61 9.14 -2.04
C LYS A 118 -5.46 9.64 -3.22
N THR A 119 -5.39 10.93 -3.53
CA THR A 119 -6.09 11.54 -4.66
C THR A 119 -5.21 11.49 -5.91
N SER A 120 -5.82 11.62 -7.09
CA SER A 120 -5.09 11.80 -8.35
C SER A 120 -4.12 12.98 -8.27
N ASP A 121 -4.54 14.08 -7.64
CA ASP A 121 -3.74 15.30 -7.50
C ASP A 121 -2.48 15.03 -6.70
N PHE A 122 -2.58 14.25 -5.61
CA PHE A 122 -1.42 13.84 -4.83
C PHE A 122 -0.43 12.99 -5.63
N MET A 123 -0.92 12.11 -6.50
CA MET A 123 -0.07 11.32 -7.40
C MET A 123 0.68 12.24 -8.39
N VAL A 124 -0.04 13.21 -8.97
CA VAL A 124 0.55 14.20 -9.89
C VAL A 124 1.60 15.05 -9.18
N ASP A 125 1.31 15.55 -7.98
CA ASP A 125 2.25 16.34 -7.18
C ASP A 125 3.53 15.56 -6.86
N THR A 126 3.39 14.26 -6.58
CA THR A 126 4.52 13.38 -6.28
C THR A 126 5.39 13.16 -7.52
N ILE A 127 4.79 12.92 -8.69
CA ILE A 127 5.52 12.81 -9.97
C ILE A 127 6.21 14.13 -10.31
N GLN A 128 5.54 15.27 -10.10
CA GLN A 128 6.13 16.58 -10.35
C GLN A 128 7.33 16.88 -9.45
N GLN A 129 7.26 16.51 -8.18
CA GLN A 129 8.39 16.67 -7.26
C GLN A 129 9.57 15.77 -7.64
N TRP A 130 9.28 14.52 -8.00
CA TRP A 130 10.30 13.62 -8.55
C TRP A 130 10.94 14.21 -9.81
N TRP A 131 10.15 14.69 -10.78
CA TRP A 131 10.67 15.30 -12.00
C TRP A 131 11.58 16.50 -11.71
N LYS A 132 11.18 17.38 -10.79
CA LYS A 132 11.99 18.53 -10.35
C LYS A 132 13.30 18.14 -9.66
N SER A 133 13.36 16.95 -9.07
CA SER A 133 14.58 16.45 -8.43
C SER A 133 15.64 15.95 -9.42
N LEU A 134 15.25 15.69 -10.68
CA LEU A 134 16.18 15.28 -11.73
C LEU A 134 17.04 16.46 -12.19
N THR A 135 18.28 16.15 -12.60
CA THR A 135 19.15 17.15 -13.23
C THR A 135 18.59 17.62 -14.58
N PRO A 136 18.92 18.84 -15.06
CA PRO A 136 18.45 19.33 -16.35
C PRO A 136 18.79 18.41 -17.53
N ALA A 137 19.96 17.78 -17.51
CA ALA A 137 20.37 16.81 -18.53
C ALA A 137 19.45 15.57 -18.53
N GLN A 138 19.15 15.03 -17.35
CA GLN A 138 18.24 13.88 -17.21
C GLN A 138 16.82 14.22 -17.70
N GLN A 139 16.32 15.42 -17.38
CA GLN A 139 15.00 15.87 -17.85
C GLN A 139 14.95 15.99 -19.38
N GLN A 140 16.03 16.47 -20.02
CA GLN A 140 16.11 16.62 -21.47
C GLN A 140 16.24 15.29 -22.21
N THR A 141 16.97 14.32 -21.65
CA THR A 141 17.11 13.00 -22.25
C THR A 141 15.81 12.19 -22.12
N THR A 142 15.05 12.38 -21.04
CA THR A 142 13.84 11.60 -20.77
C THR A 142 12.71 11.99 -21.74
N GLN A 143 12.39 11.08 -22.66
CA GLN A 143 11.30 11.20 -23.63
C GLN A 143 10.04 10.47 -23.20
N GLN A 144 10.17 9.40 -22.42
CA GLN A 144 9.06 8.54 -22.01
C GLN A 144 9.27 8.00 -20.59
N ILE A 145 8.18 7.87 -19.84
CA ILE A 145 8.15 7.22 -18.52
C ILE A 145 7.28 5.96 -18.63
N ASN A 146 7.81 4.82 -18.19
CA ASN A 146 7.13 3.53 -18.16
C ASN A 146 7.01 3.06 -16.71
N THR A 147 5.86 2.46 -16.38
CA THR A 147 5.66 1.77 -15.09
C THR A 147 5.65 0.26 -15.34
N PRO A 148 6.70 -0.47 -14.98
CA PRO A 148 6.78 -1.91 -15.26
C PRO A 148 5.90 -2.76 -14.33
N ASP A 149 5.46 -2.21 -13.19
CA ASP A 149 4.64 -2.90 -12.17
C ASP A 149 3.13 -3.02 -12.50
N SER A 150 2.69 -2.57 -13.68
CA SER A 150 1.28 -2.71 -14.10
C SER A 150 1.00 -4.08 -14.74
N PHE A 151 0.83 -5.11 -13.92
CA PHE A 151 0.17 -6.39 -14.29
C PHE A 151 -0.77 -6.87 -13.18
#